data_AF-A0A7V8QTV9-F1
#
_entry.id   AF-A0A7V8QTV9-F1
#
_cell.length_a   1.000
_cell.length_b   1.000
_cell.length_c   1.000
_cell.angle_alpha   90.00
_cell.angle_beta   90.00
_cell.angle_gamma   90.00
#
_symmetry.space_group_name_H-M   'P 1'
#
loop_
_entity.id
_entity.type
_entity.pdbx_description
1 polymer ?
#
loop_
_entity_poly.entity_id
_entity_poly.type
_entity_poly.pdbx_seq_one_letter_code
_entity_poly.pdbx_strand_id
1 'polypeptide(L)'
;MPIEDLLILGGYALLLIKVFLWVCGPYEALFPQRQTFWYEDVRQMQWERCTLTMLPRLGVLIVIIVVPPLVTLEYLAFDGTNWFFKETPHVAWLLVWIARIVAVPLLLVAATAVIGWLYYRLYRREDHERRFQKLLDETLITNAAVPGIQIDES
;
A
#
# COMPACT_ATOMS: atom_id res chain seq x y z
N MET A 1 -23.28 -17.04 -18.77
CA MET A 1 -22.74 -15.69 -18.52
C MET A 1 -22.50 -15.04 -19.87
N PRO A 2 -23.09 -13.88 -20.17
CA PRO A 2 -22.86 -13.18 -21.44
C PRO A 2 -21.37 -12.82 -21.59
N ILE A 3 -20.90 -12.75 -22.85
CA ILE A 3 -19.48 -12.48 -23.18
C ILE A 3 -19.02 -11.13 -22.61
N GLU A 4 -19.94 -10.17 -22.50
CA GLU A 4 -19.71 -8.84 -21.94
C GLU A 4 -19.29 -8.88 -20.47
N ASP A 5 -19.95 -9.69 -19.64
CA ASP A 5 -19.60 -9.86 -18.23
C ASP A 5 -18.18 -10.45 -18.07
N LEU A 6 -17.81 -11.37 -18.98
CA LEU A 6 -16.51 -12.03 -18.95
C LEU A 6 -15.37 -11.07 -19.35
N LEU A 7 -15.64 -10.15 -20.28
CA LEU A 7 -14.72 -9.06 -20.64
C LEU A 7 -14.56 -8.04 -19.51
N ILE A 8 -15.65 -7.69 -18.82
CA ILE A 8 -15.62 -6.77 -17.67
C ILE A 8 -14.81 -7.39 -16.52
N LEU A 9 -15.08 -8.66 -16.18
CA LEU A 9 -14.37 -9.36 -15.11
C LEU A 9 -12.89 -9.55 -15.46
N GLY A 10 -12.58 -9.93 -16.70
CA GLY A 10 -11.22 -10.07 -17.19
C GLY A 10 -10.44 -8.75 -17.21
N GLY A 11 -11.09 -7.66 -17.64
CA GLY A 11 -10.53 -6.31 -17.63
C GLY A 11 -10.25 -5.81 -16.20
N TYR A 12 -11.16 -6.07 -15.27
CA TYR A 12 -10.99 -5.75 -13.86
C TYR A 12 -9.84 -6.55 -13.22
N ALA A 13 -9.74 -7.85 -13.52
CA ALA A 13 -8.64 -8.69 -13.05
C ALA A 13 -7.27 -8.21 -13.58
N LEU A 14 -7.19 -7.84 -14.86
CA LEU A 14 -5.97 -7.28 -15.45
C LEU A 14 -5.59 -5.93 -14.82
N LEU A 15 -6.57 -5.08 -14.54
CA LEU A 15 -6.35 -3.80 -13.86
C LEU A 15 -5.81 -4.03 -12.44
N LEU A 16 -6.39 -4.97 -11.69
CA LEU A 16 -5.90 -5.36 -10.37
C LEU A 16 -4.46 -5.86 -10.40
N ILE A 17 -4.13 -6.75 -11.35
CA ILE A 17 -2.77 -7.27 -11.52
C ILE A 17 -1.80 -6.12 -11.83
N LYS A 18 -2.17 -5.20 -12.73
CA LYS A 18 -1.33 -4.03 -13.05
C LYS A 18 -1.10 -3.13 -11.85
N VAL A 19 -2.16 -2.81 -11.09
CA VAL A 19 -2.04 -1.96 -9.89
C VAL A 19 -1.22 -2.66 -8.81
N PHE A 20 -1.41 -3.98 -8.63
CA PHE A 20 -0.60 -4.79 -7.72
C PHE A 20 0.88 -4.76 -8.09
N LEU A 21 1.23 -5.01 -9.35
CA LEU A 21 2.61 -4.93 -9.83
C LEU A 21 3.21 -3.53 -9.68
N TRP A 22 2.41 -2.47 -9.86
CA TRP A 22 2.86 -1.08 -9.63
C TRP A 22 3.12 -0.78 -8.14
N VAL A 23 2.34 -1.38 -7.24
CA VAL A 23 2.56 -1.32 -5.79
C VAL A 23 3.81 -2.10 -5.38
N CYS A 24 4.06 -3.28 -5.98
CA CYS A 24 5.17 -4.17 -5.64
C CYS A 24 6.51 -3.83 -6.33
N GLY A 25 6.52 -3.20 -7.50
CA GLY A 25 7.74 -2.90 -8.26
C GLY A 25 8.89 -2.21 -7.50
N PRO A 26 8.63 -1.30 -6.54
CA PRO A 26 9.71 -0.68 -5.76
C PRO A 26 10.40 -1.62 -4.75
N TYR A 27 9.88 -2.83 -4.49
CA TYR A 27 10.46 -3.77 -3.53
C TYR A 27 11.76 -4.42 -4.02
N GLU A 28 11.95 -4.55 -5.33
CA GLU A 28 13.14 -5.21 -5.91
C GLU A 28 14.38 -4.29 -5.95
N ALA A 29 14.20 -2.97 -5.95
CA ALA A 29 15.30 -2.00 -5.95
C ALA A 29 15.95 -1.78 -4.56
N LEU A 30 15.51 -2.51 -3.53
CA LEU A 30 15.80 -2.25 -2.12
C LEU A 30 17.06 -2.94 -1.57
N PHE A 31 17.81 -3.71 -2.36
CA PHE A 31 18.91 -4.54 -1.83
C PHE A 31 20.22 -4.56 -2.65
N PRO A 32 21.04 -3.49 -2.66
CA PRO A 32 22.48 -3.65 -2.73
C PRO A 32 23.02 -3.86 -1.31
N GLN A 33 23.32 -5.11 -0.93
CA GLN A 33 23.91 -5.48 0.36
C GLN A 33 25.36 -4.98 0.46
N ARG A 34 25.66 -4.07 1.40
CA ARG A 34 26.98 -3.92 2.01
C ARG A 34 26.81 -3.58 3.50
N GLN A 35 27.18 -4.51 4.37
CA GLN A 35 27.10 -4.35 5.83
C GLN A 35 28.24 -3.45 6.34
N THR A 36 27.88 -2.40 7.07
CA THR A 36 28.77 -1.48 7.80
C THR A 36 28.22 -1.23 9.20
N PHE A 37 29.00 -0.69 10.13
CA PHE A 37 28.60 -0.48 11.55
C PHE A 37 27.32 0.37 11.74
N TRP A 38 27.03 1.29 10.80
CA TRP A 38 25.81 2.13 10.78
C TRP A 38 24.74 1.66 9.79
N TYR A 39 24.91 0.47 9.23
CA TYR A 39 24.04 -0.07 8.18
C TYR A 39 22.61 -0.28 8.67
N GLU A 40 22.41 -0.69 9.92
CA GLU A 40 21.09 -0.98 10.46
C GLU A 40 20.24 0.29 10.61
N ASP A 41 20.83 1.39 11.11
CA ASP A 41 20.14 2.67 11.27
C ASP A 41 19.81 3.32 9.91
N VAL A 42 20.75 3.29 8.96
CA VAL A 42 20.54 3.79 7.60
C VAL A 42 19.46 2.95 6.89
N ARG A 43 19.48 1.63 7.08
CA ARG A 43 18.49 0.70 6.52
C ARG A 43 17.11 0.90 7.15
N GLN A 44 17.04 1.16 8.45
CA GLN A 44 15.78 1.48 9.12
C GLN A 44 15.17 2.77 8.56
N MET A 45 15.95 3.86 8.43
CA MET A 45 15.46 5.10 7.84
C MET A 45 15.06 4.97 6.36
N GLN A 46 15.79 4.15 5.59
CA GLN A 46 15.43 3.86 4.21
C GLN A 46 14.14 3.04 4.11
N TRP A 47 13.95 2.06 5.01
CA TRP A 47 12.72 1.27 5.10
C TRP A 47 11.52 2.14 5.51
N GLU A 48 11.69 3.04 6.48
CA GLU A 48 10.67 4.02 6.87
C GLU A 48 10.25 4.91 5.69
N ARG A 49 11.19 5.39 4.89
CA ARG A 49 10.86 6.18 3.68
C ARG A 49 10.11 5.36 2.65
N CYS A 50 10.57 4.14 2.38
CA CYS A 50 9.93 3.26 1.41
C CYS A 50 8.50 2.91 1.83
N THR A 51 8.30 2.47 3.08
CA THR A 51 6.97 2.20 3.63
C THR A 51 6.06 3.42 3.59
N LEU A 52 6.56 4.60 3.93
CA LEU A 52 5.81 5.87 3.82
C LEU A 52 5.42 6.18 2.37
N THR A 53 6.30 5.96 1.39
CA THR A 53 5.96 6.15 -0.03
C THR A 53 5.00 5.10 -0.59
N MET A 54 4.92 3.92 0.03
CA MET A 54 4.05 2.81 -0.36
C MET A 54 2.64 2.91 0.24
N LEU A 55 2.51 3.47 1.43
CA LEU A 55 1.24 3.70 2.13
C LEU A 55 0.12 4.26 1.23
N PRO A 56 0.32 5.34 0.45
CA PRO A 56 -0.74 5.85 -0.42
C PRO A 56 -1.08 4.89 -1.56
N ARG A 57 -0.09 4.13 -2.07
CA ARG A 57 -0.32 3.13 -3.13
C ARG A 57 -1.14 1.94 -2.61
N LEU A 58 -0.83 1.47 -1.41
CA LEU A 58 -1.62 0.45 -0.71
C LEU A 58 -3.04 0.93 -0.42
N GLY A 59 -3.20 2.19 0.00
CA GLY A 59 -4.50 2.81 0.17
C GLY A 59 -5.32 2.80 -1.12
N VAL A 60 -4.73 3.24 -2.24
CA VAL A 60 -5.38 3.20 -3.56
C VAL A 60 -5.74 1.78 -3.99
N LEU A 61 -4.87 0.79 -3.77
CA LEU A 61 -5.14 -0.61 -4.06
C LEU A 61 -6.37 -1.11 -3.28
N ILE A 62 -6.45 -0.80 -1.97
CA ILE A 62 -7.60 -1.16 -1.14
C ILE A 62 -8.88 -0.51 -1.68
N VAL A 63 -8.84 0.77 -2.04
CA VAL A 63 -9.99 1.46 -2.63
C VAL A 63 -10.45 0.77 -3.92
N ILE A 64 -9.53 0.43 -4.82
CA ILE A 64 -9.84 -0.25 -6.08
C ILE A 64 -10.44 -1.64 -5.85
N ILE A 65 -9.99 -2.37 -4.83
CA ILE A 65 -10.52 -3.71 -4.51
C ILE A 65 -11.91 -3.61 -3.86
N VAL A 66 -12.12 -2.66 -2.96
CA VAL A 66 -13.27 -2.63 -2.04
C VAL A 66 -14.43 -1.81 -2.59
N VAL A 67 -14.16 -0.66 -3.23
CA VAL A 67 -15.23 0.26 -3.67
C VAL A 67 -16.09 -0.33 -4.79
N PRO A 68 -15.54 -0.90 -5.89
CA PRO A 68 -16.35 -1.45 -6.97
C PRO A 68 -17.35 -2.54 -6.52
N PRO A 69 -16.96 -3.59 -5.75
CA PRO A 69 -17.92 -4.60 -5.30
C PRO A 69 -18.93 -4.04 -4.29
N LEU A 70 -18.55 -3.07 -3.45
CA LEU A 70 -19.49 -2.44 -2.54
C LEU A 70 -20.55 -1.63 -3.31
N VAL A 71 -20.11 -0.82 -4.29
CA VAL A 71 -21.02 0.00 -5.11
C VAL A 71 -21.95 -0.86 -5.95
N THR A 72 -21.46 -1.94 -6.57
CA THR A 72 -22.34 -2.85 -7.33
C THR A 72 -23.34 -3.55 -6.43
N LEU A 73 -22.93 -3.99 -5.24
CA LEU A 73 -23.82 -4.62 -4.27
C LEU A 73 -24.89 -3.65 -3.76
N GLU A 74 -24.53 -2.39 -3.48
CA GLU A 74 -25.49 -1.36 -3.12
C GLU A 74 -26.44 -1.03 -4.27
N TYR A 75 -25.92 -0.89 -5.49
CA TYR A 75 -26.74 -0.65 -6.67
C TYR A 75 -27.78 -1.77 -6.88
N LEU A 76 -27.37 -3.03 -6.78
CA LEU A 76 -28.27 -4.18 -6.89
C LEU A 76 -29.31 -4.22 -5.77
N ALA A 77 -28.95 -3.75 -4.57
CA ALA A 77 -29.87 -3.65 -3.44
C ALA A 77 -30.92 -2.53 -3.63
N PHE A 78 -30.52 -1.39 -4.20
CA PHE A 78 -31.40 -0.24 -4.43
C PHE A 78 -32.29 -0.39 -5.66
N ASP A 79 -31.76 -0.96 -6.75
CA ASP A 79 -32.50 -1.15 -8.00
C ASP A 79 -33.67 -2.12 -7.81
N GLY A 80 -33.55 -3.07 -6.86
CA GLY A 80 -34.64 -3.95 -6.46
C GLY A 80 -35.17 -4.85 -7.58
N THR A 81 -34.55 -4.84 -8.76
CA THR A 81 -34.90 -5.64 -9.95
C THR A 81 -34.49 -7.09 -9.80
N ASN A 82 -33.49 -7.35 -8.95
CA ASN A 82 -32.88 -8.65 -8.77
C ASN A 82 -33.78 -9.56 -7.91
N TRP A 83 -34.05 -10.76 -8.40
CA TRP A 83 -35.05 -11.69 -7.82
C TRP A 83 -34.79 -11.98 -6.33
N PHE A 84 -33.51 -12.10 -5.95
CA PHE A 84 -33.07 -12.43 -4.60
C PHE A 84 -33.44 -11.34 -3.59
N PHE A 85 -33.33 -10.07 -4.00
CA PHE A 85 -33.69 -8.91 -3.18
C PHE A 85 -35.22 -8.74 -3.07
N LYS A 86 -36.00 -9.24 -4.03
CA LYS A 86 -37.46 -9.25 -3.97
C LYS A 86 -38.01 -10.36 -3.09
N GLU A 87 -37.49 -11.58 -3.21
CA GLU A 87 -38.01 -12.74 -2.46
C GLU A 87 -37.53 -12.78 -1.01
N THR A 88 -36.32 -12.30 -0.74
CA THR A 88 -35.71 -12.38 0.60
C THR A 88 -35.12 -11.03 1.05
N PRO A 89 -35.95 -9.98 1.18
CA PRO A 89 -35.47 -8.62 1.41
C PRO A 89 -34.67 -8.45 2.70
N HIS A 90 -35.05 -9.15 3.77
CA HIS A 90 -34.36 -9.09 5.05
C HIS A 90 -32.95 -9.70 5.00
N VAL A 91 -32.78 -10.83 4.31
CA VAL A 91 -31.49 -11.52 4.18
C VAL A 91 -30.57 -10.73 3.25
N ALA A 92 -31.12 -10.19 2.17
CA ALA A 92 -30.36 -9.37 1.23
C ALA A 92 -29.86 -8.06 1.87
N TRP A 93 -30.70 -7.39 2.67
CA TRP A 93 -30.28 -6.22 3.44
C TRP A 93 -29.22 -6.53 4.50
N LEU A 94 -29.32 -7.68 5.18
CA LEU A 94 -28.29 -8.13 6.12
C LEU A 94 -26.93 -8.28 5.44
N LEU A 95 -26.91 -8.85 4.23
CA LEU A 95 -25.70 -9.00 3.40
C LEU A 95 -25.05 -7.65 3.06
N VAL A 96 -25.85 -6.64 2.69
CA VAL A 96 -25.38 -5.27 2.45
C VAL A 96 -24.73 -4.69 3.71
N TRP A 97 -25.36 -4.87 4.87
CA TRP A 97 -24.83 -4.39 6.14
C TRP A 97 -23.52 -5.06 6.53
N ILE A 98 -23.40 -6.39 6.34
CA ILE A 98 -22.15 -7.12 6.59
C ILE A 98 -21.05 -6.59 5.66
N ALA A 99 -21.35 -6.40 4.37
CA ALA A 99 -20.40 -5.84 3.41
C ALA A 99 -19.94 -4.43 3.80
N ARG A 100 -20.86 -3.57 4.27
CA ARG A 100 -20.53 -2.22 4.79
C ARG A 100 -19.63 -2.28 6.02
N ILE A 101 -19.95 -3.14 6.99
CA ILE A 101 -19.18 -3.29 8.23
C ILE A 101 -17.73 -3.73 7.93
N VAL A 102 -17.51 -4.54 6.90
CA VAL A 102 -16.17 -4.96 6.48
C VAL A 102 -15.47 -3.89 5.64
N ALA A 103 -16.20 -3.24 4.72
CA ALA A 103 -15.64 -2.26 3.81
C ALA A 103 -15.25 -0.94 4.48
N VAL A 104 -16.06 -0.44 5.42
CA VAL A 104 -15.83 0.86 6.08
C VAL A 104 -14.49 0.91 6.84
N PRO A 105 -14.12 -0.08 7.68
CA PRO A 105 -12.80 -0.14 8.31
C PRO A 105 -11.66 -0.17 7.29
N LEU A 106 -11.79 -0.94 6.21
CA LEU A 106 -10.77 -1.01 5.15
C LEU A 106 -10.59 0.34 4.46
N LEU A 107 -11.69 1.06 4.19
CA LEU A 107 -11.64 2.40 3.62
C LEU A 107 -11.07 3.43 4.60
N LEU A 108 -11.33 3.30 5.91
CA LEU A 108 -10.69 4.14 6.94
C LEU A 108 -9.18 3.90 7.02
N VAL A 109 -8.74 2.65 6.91
CA VAL A 109 -7.31 2.31 6.83
C VAL A 109 -6.69 2.91 5.56
N ALA A 110 -7.36 2.81 4.42
CA ALA A 110 -6.90 3.45 3.18
C ALA A 110 -6.82 4.97 3.30
N ALA A 111 -7.82 5.61 3.91
CA ALA A 111 -7.85 7.06 4.14
C ALA A 111 -6.72 7.51 5.07
N THR A 112 -6.52 6.81 6.19
CA THR A 112 -5.44 7.12 7.13
C THR A 112 -4.06 6.91 6.51
N ALA A 113 -3.87 5.92 5.63
CA ALA A 113 -2.63 5.73 4.88
C ALA A 113 -2.33 6.91 3.93
N VAL A 114 -3.34 7.41 3.20
CA VAL A 114 -3.19 8.57 2.31
C VAL A 114 -2.95 9.86 3.10
N ILE A 115 -3.72 10.09 4.17
CA ILE A 115 -3.58 11.28 5.03
C ILE A 115 -2.22 11.26 5.74
N GLY A 116 -1.79 10.12 6.27
CA GLY A 116 -0.49 9.94 6.92
C GLY A 116 0.67 10.24 5.97
N TRP A 117 0.57 9.78 4.72
CA TRP A 117 1.54 10.14 3.68
C TRP A 117 1.53 11.64 3.34
N LEU A 118 0.35 12.24 3.21
CA LEU A 118 0.21 13.67 2.92
C LEU A 118 0.85 14.51 4.04
N TYR A 119 0.57 14.15 5.29
CA TYR A 119 1.17 14.76 6.47
C TYR A 119 2.69 14.62 6.46
N TYR A 120 3.22 13.42 6.18
CA TYR A 120 4.66 13.20 6.07
C TYR A 120 5.29 14.09 4.99
N ARG A 121 4.66 14.15 3.81
CA ARG A 121 5.16 14.92 2.66
C ARG A 121 5.20 16.42 2.95
N LEU A 122 4.19 16.95 3.65
CA LEU A 122 4.06 18.38 3.92
C LEU A 122 4.95 18.85 5.08
N TYR A 123 5.06 18.06 6.16
CA TYR A 123 5.64 18.56 7.41
C TYR A 123 6.94 17.88 7.84
N ARG A 124 7.19 16.64 7.40
CA ARG A 124 8.31 15.84 7.92
C ARG A 124 9.36 15.45 6.89
N ARG A 125 9.08 15.66 5.61
CA ARG A 125 9.99 15.27 4.52
C ARG A 125 11.36 15.93 4.68
N GLU A 126 11.41 17.25 4.85
CA GLU A 126 12.67 18.00 4.90
C GLU A 126 13.54 17.60 6.10
N ASP A 127 12.93 17.42 7.27
CA ASP A 127 13.66 17.00 8.47
C ASP A 127 14.20 15.58 8.37
N HIS A 128 13.44 14.66 7.76
CA HIS A 128 13.94 13.32 7.47
C HIS A 128 15.04 13.33 6.41
N GLU A 129 14.95 14.21 5.39
CA GLU A 129 15.96 14.41 4.35
C GLU A 129 17.30 14.81 4.95
N ARG A 130 17.29 15.84 5.81
CA ARG A 130 18.47 16.35 6.52
C ARG A 130 19.09 15.32 7.45
N ARG A 131 18.28 14.56 8.20
CA ARG A 131 18.79 13.52 9.11
C ARG A 131 19.47 12.37 8.37
N PHE A 132 18.90 11.93 7.26
CA PHE A 132 19.48 10.86 6.45
C PHE A 132 20.79 11.28 5.78
N GLN A 133 20.86 12.50 5.23
CA GLN A 133 22.10 13.03 4.67
C GLN A 133 23.21 13.12 5.73
N LYS A 134 22.89 13.62 6.92
CA LYS A 134 23.84 13.67 8.03
C LYS A 134 24.37 12.29 8.42
N LEU A 135 23.50 11.28 8.50
CA LEU A 135 23.90 9.90 8.80
C LEU A 135 24.75 9.28 7.68
N LEU A 136 24.43 9.56 6.41
CA LEU A 136 25.24 9.13 5.27
C LEU A 136 26.64 9.75 5.32
N ASP A 137 26.73 11.05 5.57
CA ASP A 137 28.00 11.78 5.66
C ASP A 137 28.85 11.25 6.84
N GLU A 138 28.26 11.04 8.01
CA GLU A 138 28.93 10.45 9.17
C GLU A 138 29.42 9.03 8.88
N THR A 139 28.65 8.22 8.14
CA THR A 139 29.03 6.87 7.73
C THR A 139 30.19 6.88 6.72
N LEU A 140 30.17 7.81 5.76
CA LEU A 140 31.25 7.98 4.78
C LEU A 140 32.55 8.44 5.43
N ILE A 141 32.47 9.41 6.35
CA ILE A 141 33.64 9.94 7.07
C ILE A 141 34.25 8.85 7.96
N THR A 142 33.45 8.07 8.69
CA THR A 142 33.96 6.99 9.53
C THR A 142 34.58 5.85 8.72
N ASN A 143 33.95 5.44 7.61
CA ASN A 143 34.55 4.45 6.71
C ASN A 143 35.85 4.95 6.06
N ALA A 144 35.95 6.25 5.75
CA ALA A 144 37.18 6.85 5.24
C ALA A 144 38.27 7.03 6.32
N ALA A 145 37.87 7.27 7.57
CA ALA A 145 38.76 7.47 8.71
C ALA A 145 39.31 6.15 9.30
N VAL A 146 38.66 5.01 9.01
CA VAL A 146 39.14 3.67 9.41
C VAL A 146 39.57 2.86 8.17
N PRO A 147 40.70 3.20 7.51
CA PRO A 147 41.27 2.34 6.49
C PRO A 147 42.04 1.21 7.18
N GLY A 148 41.39 0.09 7.52
CA GLY A 148 42.17 -1.07 7.98
C GLY A 148 41.53 -2.14 8.85
N ILE A 149 40.22 -2.16 9.10
CA ILE A 149 39.61 -3.39 9.67
C ILE A 149 39.32 -4.34 8.50
N GLN A 150 40.37 -5.04 8.06
CA GLN A 150 40.19 -6.34 7.43
C GLN A 150 39.47 -7.20 8.46
N ILE A 151 38.20 -7.51 8.18
CA ILE A 151 37.50 -8.56 8.90
C ILE A 151 38.27 -9.83 8.53
N ASP A 152 39.06 -10.33 9.47
CA ASP A 152 39.71 -11.64 9.36
C ASP A 152 38.56 -12.65 9.19
N GLU A 153 38.47 -13.25 8.00
CA GLU A 153 37.57 -14.37 7.74
C GLU A 153 38.09 -15.57 8.55
N SER A 154 37.52 -15.79 9.73
CA SER A 154 37.66 -17.05 10.49
C SER A 154 36.34 -17.80 10.54
#